data_AF-A0A368EZ45-F1
#
_entry.id   AF-A0A368EZ45-F1
#
_cell.length_a   1.000
_cell.length_b   1.000
_cell.length_c   1.000
_cell.angle_alpha   90.00
_cell.angle_beta   90.00
_cell.angle_gamma   90.00
#
_symmetry.space_group_name_H-M   'P 1'
#
loop_
_entity.id
_entity.type
_entity.pdbx_description
1 polymer ?
#
loop_
_entity_poly.entity_id
_entity_poly.type
_entity_poly.pdbx_seq_one_letter_code
_entity_poly.pdbx_strand_id
1 'polypeptide(L)'
;LVTVRFLDSFRPWTLLIFSIEYYLLTLWTFGLSVPAGVFIPAILTGAAWGRLFGIGVGRVFPAITGIDPGKYALAGAAAQLGGLVRMTISLTAIIMEATKDITFGLPIMLVLMITKWVGDIFNEGLYDMHIDIQEVPILGWHPPKVSRNILAEKVMRSDVVAMERRERVARVVAILRATNHHGFPVVDRIEESTHSLLPDYGHLKGMILRSQLITLLEKRVFYSEMEGFEGIGRMGTVKLSDFFDEDVQQDKSVDSLGLTVSDEQCWMDL
;
A
#
# COMPACT_ATOMS: atom_id res chain seq x y z
N LEU A 1 23.85 -27.48 -37.07
CA LEU A 1 22.60 -28.13 -37.52
C LEU A 1 21.43 -27.91 -36.55
N VAL A 2 21.63 -27.97 -35.23
CA VAL A 2 20.57 -27.70 -34.23
C VAL A 2 20.15 -26.21 -34.18
N THR A 3 21.08 -25.28 -34.32
CA THR A 3 20.81 -23.81 -34.30
C THR A 3 20.01 -23.30 -35.51
N VAL A 4 20.12 -23.94 -36.68
CA VAL A 4 19.38 -23.53 -37.89
C VAL A 4 17.88 -23.83 -37.76
N ARG A 5 17.50 -24.91 -37.05
CA ARG A 5 16.09 -25.28 -36.84
C ARG A 5 15.29 -24.26 -36.01
N PHE A 6 15.95 -23.55 -35.08
CA PHE A 6 15.25 -22.59 -34.21
C PHE A 6 14.95 -21.25 -34.89
N LEU A 7 15.75 -20.87 -35.88
CA LEU A 7 15.56 -19.66 -36.69
C LEU A 7 14.34 -19.78 -37.62
N ASP A 8 14.09 -20.96 -38.17
CA ASP A 8 12.99 -21.22 -39.11
C ASP A 8 11.70 -21.76 -38.47
N SER A 9 11.65 -21.87 -37.13
CA SER A 9 10.47 -22.40 -36.44
C SER A 9 9.25 -21.46 -36.55
N PHE A 10 9.45 -20.15 -36.72
CA PHE A 10 8.38 -19.16 -36.82
C PHE A 10 8.58 -18.24 -38.01
N ARG A 11 7.50 -18.00 -38.77
CA ARG A 11 7.52 -17.01 -39.86
C ARG A 11 7.47 -15.60 -39.27
N PRO A 12 8.36 -14.67 -39.68
CA PRO A 12 8.40 -13.31 -39.12
C PRO A 12 7.09 -12.55 -39.29
N TRP A 13 6.43 -12.73 -40.44
CA TRP A 13 5.18 -12.03 -40.77
C TRP A 13 4.01 -12.44 -39.88
N THR A 14 3.82 -13.74 -39.66
CA THR A 14 2.75 -14.24 -38.79
C THR A 14 2.99 -13.83 -37.34
N LEU A 15 4.25 -13.81 -36.92
CA LEU A 15 4.64 -13.42 -35.57
C LEU A 15 4.42 -11.91 -35.34
N LEU A 16 4.70 -11.06 -36.34
CA LEU A 16 4.40 -9.63 -36.30
C LEU A 16 2.90 -9.37 -36.15
N ILE A 17 2.06 -10.02 -36.97
CA ILE A 17 0.60 -9.88 -36.90
C ILE A 17 0.10 -10.29 -35.51
N PHE A 18 0.56 -11.45 -35.02
CA PHE A 18 0.21 -11.94 -33.69
C PHE A 18 0.60 -10.95 -32.58
N SER A 19 1.82 -10.39 -32.61
CA SER A 19 2.27 -9.45 -31.58
C SER A 19 1.40 -8.19 -31.53
N ILE A 20 1.01 -7.65 -32.68
CA ILE A 20 0.20 -6.42 -32.76
C ILE A 20 -1.23 -6.71 -32.29
N GLU A 21 -1.86 -7.75 -32.83
CA GLU A 21 -3.23 -8.11 -32.50
C GLU A 21 -3.37 -8.44 -31.01
N TYR A 22 -2.45 -9.27 -30.48
CA TYR A 22 -2.48 -9.67 -29.08
C TYR A 22 -2.19 -8.51 -28.13
N TYR A 23 -1.33 -7.56 -28.52
CA TYR A 23 -1.11 -6.34 -27.74
C TYR A 23 -2.37 -5.48 -27.66
N LEU A 24 -3.08 -5.27 -28.77
CA LEU A 24 -4.34 -4.51 -28.78
C LEU A 24 -5.44 -5.21 -27.97
N LEU A 25 -5.55 -6.54 -28.07
CA LEU A 25 -6.49 -7.33 -27.25
C LEU A 25 -6.16 -7.25 -25.76
N THR A 26 -4.88 -7.23 -25.39
CA THR A 26 -4.44 -7.06 -24.00
C THR A 26 -4.86 -5.69 -23.46
N LEU A 27 -4.71 -4.63 -24.26
CA LEU A 27 -5.15 -3.28 -23.87
C LEU A 27 -6.67 -3.20 -23.66
N TRP A 28 -7.45 -3.80 -24.56
CA TRP A 28 -8.92 -3.84 -24.41
C TRP A 28 -9.32 -4.63 -23.17
N THR A 29 -8.81 -5.84 -23.02
CA THR A 29 -9.22 -6.76 -21.95
C THR A 29 -8.85 -6.27 -20.55
N PHE A 30 -7.77 -5.51 -20.43
CA PHE A 30 -7.34 -4.97 -19.14
C PHE A 30 -8.32 -3.93 -18.56
N GLY A 31 -9.03 -3.17 -19.41
CA GLY A 31 -10.03 -2.19 -18.97
C GLY A 31 -11.39 -2.80 -18.60
N LEU A 32 -11.56 -4.12 -18.67
CA LEU A 32 -12.83 -4.78 -18.36
C LEU A 32 -12.97 -5.01 -16.85
N SER A 33 -14.20 -4.95 -16.34
CA SER A 33 -14.54 -5.28 -14.95
C SER A 33 -14.57 -6.81 -14.75
N VAL A 34 -13.43 -7.46 -14.97
CA VAL A 34 -13.23 -8.91 -14.80
C VAL A 34 -11.93 -9.13 -14.04
N PRO A 35 -11.91 -10.03 -13.03
CA PRO A 35 -10.66 -10.38 -12.36
C PRO A 35 -9.72 -11.09 -13.34
N ALA A 36 -8.71 -10.37 -13.82
CA ALA A 36 -7.72 -10.86 -14.78
C ALA A 36 -6.33 -10.29 -14.47
N GLY A 37 -5.28 -10.98 -14.95
CA GLY A 37 -3.88 -10.57 -14.76
C GLY A 37 -3.22 -10.15 -16.08
N VAL A 38 -2.39 -9.11 -16.03
CA VAL A 38 -1.65 -8.57 -17.21
C VAL A 38 -0.27 -9.23 -17.41
N PHE A 39 0.22 -9.97 -16.41
CA PHE A 39 1.58 -10.50 -16.42
C PHE A 39 1.86 -11.47 -17.59
N ILE A 40 1.00 -12.49 -17.77
CA ILE A 40 1.18 -13.48 -18.84
C ILE A 40 1.01 -12.85 -20.24
N PRO A 41 -0.03 -12.03 -20.51
CA PRO A 41 -0.16 -11.32 -21.78
C PRO A 41 1.06 -10.45 -22.13
N ALA A 42 1.64 -9.77 -21.14
CA ALA A 42 2.81 -8.91 -21.33
C ALA A 42 4.09 -9.72 -21.62
N ILE A 43 4.29 -10.87 -20.96
CA ILE A 43 5.39 -11.80 -21.29
C ILE A 43 5.25 -12.27 -22.74
N LEU A 44 4.04 -12.67 -23.13
CA LEU A 44 3.81 -13.28 -24.45
C LEU A 44 4.06 -12.27 -25.58
N THR A 45 3.54 -11.06 -25.45
CA THR A 45 3.76 -9.97 -26.42
C THR A 45 5.23 -9.55 -26.45
N GLY A 46 5.87 -9.38 -25.29
CA GLY A 46 7.30 -9.05 -25.20
C GLY A 46 8.19 -10.14 -25.80
N ALA A 47 7.88 -11.41 -25.56
CA ALA A 47 8.60 -12.54 -26.13
C ALA A 47 8.49 -12.58 -27.65
N ALA A 48 7.31 -12.26 -28.19
CA ALA A 48 7.09 -12.20 -29.62
C ALA A 48 7.91 -11.04 -30.24
N TRP A 49 7.85 -9.82 -29.69
CA TRP A 49 8.69 -8.71 -30.15
C TRP A 49 10.19 -9.01 -30.04
N GLY A 50 10.63 -9.60 -28.93
CA GLY A 50 12.02 -10.02 -28.71
C GLY A 50 12.48 -11.08 -29.70
N ARG A 51 11.64 -12.06 -30.02
CA ARG A 51 11.95 -13.09 -31.03
C ARG A 51 12.05 -12.49 -32.43
N LEU A 52 11.14 -11.59 -32.80
CA LEU A 52 11.18 -10.88 -34.08
C LEU A 52 12.50 -10.09 -34.21
N PHE A 53 12.90 -9.40 -33.15
CA PHE A 53 14.18 -8.71 -33.08
C PHE A 53 15.36 -9.67 -33.24
N GLY A 54 15.37 -10.81 -32.53
CA GLY A 54 16.42 -11.82 -32.64
C GLY A 54 16.56 -12.41 -34.05
N ILE A 55 15.45 -12.65 -34.74
CA ILE A 55 15.47 -13.10 -36.15
C ILE A 55 16.03 -11.99 -37.05
N GLY A 56 15.68 -10.73 -36.80
CA GLY A 56 16.23 -9.56 -37.52
C GLY A 56 17.75 -9.45 -37.37
N VAL A 57 18.25 -9.51 -36.12
CA VAL A 57 19.69 -9.49 -35.81
C VAL A 57 20.42 -10.65 -36.51
N GLY A 58 19.84 -11.85 -36.49
CA GLY A 58 20.41 -13.02 -37.19
C GLY A 58 20.49 -12.86 -38.71
N ARG A 59 19.58 -12.09 -39.34
CA ARG A 59 19.65 -11.79 -40.78
C ARG A 59 20.65 -10.69 -41.13
N VAL A 60 20.80 -9.69 -40.26
CA VAL A 60 21.72 -8.56 -40.49
C VAL A 60 23.17 -8.98 -40.22
N PHE A 61 23.41 -9.82 -39.22
CA PHE A 61 24.74 -10.28 -38.83
C PHE A 61 24.92 -11.80 -38.98
N PRO A 62 24.92 -12.32 -40.22
CA PRO A 62 25.02 -13.76 -40.47
C PRO A 62 26.40 -14.33 -40.09
N ALA A 63 27.42 -13.49 -39.95
CA ALA A 63 28.79 -13.89 -39.61
C ALA A 63 28.98 -14.22 -38.11
N ILE A 64 28.04 -13.83 -37.24
CA ILE A 64 28.14 -14.06 -35.79
C ILE A 64 27.49 -15.41 -35.45
N THR A 65 28.30 -16.37 -35.05
CA THR A 65 27.83 -17.66 -34.55
C THR A 65 27.35 -17.53 -33.11
N GLY A 66 26.17 -18.09 -32.79
CA GLY A 66 25.62 -18.10 -31.42
C GLY A 66 24.41 -17.20 -31.16
N ILE A 67 23.86 -16.54 -32.19
CA ILE A 67 22.58 -15.82 -32.11
C ILE A 67 21.45 -16.85 -32.00
N ASP A 68 20.85 -16.95 -30.81
CA ASP A 68 19.65 -17.75 -30.58
C ASP A 68 18.44 -16.83 -30.36
N PRO A 69 17.44 -16.84 -31.26
CA PRO A 69 16.22 -16.05 -31.11
C PRO A 69 15.48 -16.28 -29.78
N GLY A 70 15.65 -17.45 -29.15
CA GLY A 70 15.07 -17.74 -27.83
C GLY A 70 15.58 -16.83 -26.71
N LYS A 71 16.88 -16.49 -26.73
CA LYS A 71 17.49 -15.58 -25.75
C LYS A 71 16.96 -14.15 -25.90
N TYR A 72 16.78 -13.70 -27.14
CA TYR A 72 16.18 -12.39 -27.42
C TYR A 72 14.68 -12.34 -27.09
N ALA A 73 13.96 -13.46 -27.25
CA ALA A 73 12.58 -13.56 -26.79
C ALA A 73 12.49 -13.39 -25.26
N LEU A 74 13.37 -14.06 -24.50
CA LEU A 74 13.43 -13.90 -23.04
C LEU A 74 13.73 -12.44 -22.63
N ALA A 75 14.70 -11.81 -23.29
CA ALA A 75 15.04 -10.41 -23.03
C ALA A 75 13.87 -9.46 -23.39
N GLY A 76 13.17 -9.69 -24.50
CA GLY A 76 11.99 -8.91 -24.89
C GLY A 76 10.82 -9.08 -23.94
N ALA A 77 10.59 -10.29 -23.43
CA ALA A 77 9.58 -10.56 -22.40
C ALA A 77 9.88 -9.78 -21.11
N ALA A 78 11.14 -9.82 -20.66
CA ALA A 78 11.59 -9.05 -19.51
C ALA A 78 11.41 -7.54 -19.74
N ALA A 79 11.82 -7.03 -20.90
CA ALA A 79 11.67 -5.61 -21.25
C ALA A 79 10.21 -5.15 -21.18
N GLN A 80 9.30 -5.86 -21.84
CA GLN A 80 7.87 -5.50 -21.87
C GLN A 80 7.25 -5.51 -20.47
N LEU A 81 7.54 -6.56 -19.68
CA LEU A 81 7.08 -6.64 -18.30
C LEU A 81 7.65 -5.53 -17.41
N GLY A 82 8.96 -5.29 -17.50
CA GLY A 82 9.65 -4.25 -16.71
C GLY A 82 9.15 -2.85 -17.05
N GLY A 83 8.79 -2.61 -18.32
CA GLY A 83 8.23 -1.32 -18.76
C GLY A 83 6.82 -1.09 -18.28
N LEU A 84 6.02 -2.15 -18.17
CA LEU A 84 4.62 -2.08 -17.72
C LEU A 84 4.52 -2.01 -16.19
N VAL A 85 5.26 -2.87 -15.48
CA VAL A 85 5.13 -3.05 -14.02
C VAL A 85 6.14 -2.23 -13.22
N ARG A 86 7.24 -1.76 -13.83
CA ARG A 86 8.33 -1.03 -13.16
C ARG A 86 9.06 -1.77 -12.02
N MET A 87 8.85 -3.08 -11.89
CA MET A 87 9.59 -3.94 -10.96
C MET A 87 10.91 -4.40 -11.57
N THR A 88 12.02 -4.23 -10.85
CA THR A 88 13.37 -4.59 -11.32
C THR A 88 13.92 -5.82 -10.61
N ILE A 89 14.18 -5.73 -9.30
CA ILE A 89 14.86 -6.78 -8.53
C ILE A 89 14.02 -8.06 -8.45
N SER A 90 12.77 -7.94 -7.98
CA SER A 90 11.87 -9.10 -7.86
C SER A 90 11.59 -9.76 -9.19
N LEU A 91 11.39 -8.96 -10.26
CA LEU A 91 11.15 -9.49 -11.59
C LEU A 91 12.39 -10.21 -12.16
N THR A 92 13.58 -9.66 -11.94
CA THR A 92 14.84 -10.34 -12.32
C THR A 92 14.95 -11.69 -11.64
N ALA A 93 14.65 -11.76 -10.34
CA ALA A 93 14.70 -13.01 -9.57
C ALA A 93 13.70 -14.05 -10.09
N ILE A 94 12.46 -13.65 -10.36
CA ILE A 94 11.41 -14.54 -10.89
C ILE A 94 11.82 -15.12 -12.25
N ILE A 95 12.32 -14.29 -13.18
CA ILE A 95 12.72 -14.77 -14.51
C ILE A 95 13.96 -15.68 -14.42
N MET A 96 14.93 -15.32 -13.56
CA MET A 96 16.11 -16.14 -13.31
C MET A 96 15.74 -17.52 -12.74
N GLU A 97 14.86 -17.56 -11.75
CA GLU A 97 14.39 -18.80 -11.12
C GLU A 97 13.59 -19.66 -12.11
N ALA A 98 12.69 -19.04 -12.88
CA ALA A 98 11.91 -19.74 -13.90
C ALA A 98 12.79 -20.33 -15.03
N THR A 99 13.88 -19.63 -15.38
CA THR A 99 14.85 -20.09 -16.39
C THR A 99 15.81 -21.15 -15.82
N LYS A 100 15.95 -21.22 -14.49
CA LYS A 100 16.92 -22.08 -13.78
C LYS A 100 18.38 -21.86 -14.20
N ASP A 101 18.72 -20.65 -14.63
CA ASP A 101 20.08 -20.27 -15.01
C ASP A 101 20.40 -18.85 -14.52
N ILE A 102 21.34 -18.79 -13.58
CA ILE A 102 21.78 -17.57 -12.91
C ILE A 102 22.58 -16.67 -13.85
N THR A 103 23.21 -17.25 -14.89
CA THR A 103 24.04 -16.52 -15.84
C THR A 103 23.23 -15.49 -16.64
N PHE A 104 21.95 -15.76 -16.87
CA PHE A 104 21.04 -14.82 -17.53
C PHE A 104 20.56 -13.67 -16.63
N GLY A 105 20.81 -13.73 -15.31
CA GLY A 105 20.36 -12.71 -14.37
C GLY A 105 20.95 -11.33 -14.66
N LEU A 106 22.26 -11.22 -14.91
CA LEU A 106 22.91 -9.94 -15.15
C LEU A 106 22.42 -9.25 -16.45
N PRO A 107 22.35 -9.93 -17.60
CA PRO A 107 21.77 -9.35 -18.82
C PRO A 107 20.31 -8.90 -18.65
N ILE A 108 19.48 -9.71 -17.97
CA ILE A 108 18.06 -9.39 -17.76
C ILE A 108 17.91 -8.18 -16.84
N MET A 109 18.73 -8.09 -15.78
CA MET A 109 18.73 -6.95 -14.87
C MET A 109 19.06 -5.65 -15.61
N LEU A 110 20.04 -5.66 -16.52
CA LEU A 110 20.38 -4.50 -17.35
C LEU A 110 19.21 -4.09 -18.25
N VAL A 111 18.56 -5.05 -18.92
CA VAL A 111 17.38 -4.78 -19.76
C VAL A 111 16.26 -4.16 -18.94
N LEU A 112 15.99 -4.70 -17.74
CA LEU A 112 14.97 -4.17 -16.83
C LEU A 112 15.31 -2.77 -16.33
N MET A 113 16.57 -2.48 -15.99
CA MET A 113 16.99 -1.14 -15.57
C MET A 113 16.82 -0.11 -16.68
N ILE A 114 17.26 -0.43 -17.91
CA ILE A 114 17.12 0.47 -19.06
C ILE A 114 15.65 0.70 -19.36
N THR A 115 14.85 -0.36 -19.38
CA THR A 115 13.43 -0.24 -19.71
C THR A 115 12.66 0.53 -18.63
N LYS A 116 12.98 0.31 -17.35
CA LYS A 116 12.46 1.11 -16.25
C LYS A 116 12.80 2.58 -16.43
N TRP A 117 14.08 2.91 -16.63
CA TRP A 117 14.53 4.29 -16.82
C TRP A 117 13.84 4.98 -18.00
N VAL A 118 13.81 4.32 -19.15
CA VAL A 118 13.18 4.88 -20.35
C VAL A 118 11.72 5.19 -20.08
N GLY A 119 10.97 4.26 -19.50
CA GLY A 119 9.57 4.55 -19.31
C GLY A 119 9.27 5.42 -18.07
N ASP A 120 10.12 5.48 -17.04
CA ASP A 120 9.97 6.44 -15.92
C ASP A 120 10.05 7.91 -16.43
N ILE A 121 10.66 8.14 -17.60
CA ILE A 121 10.67 9.45 -18.28
C ILE A 121 9.28 9.77 -18.90
N PHE A 122 8.54 8.75 -19.34
CA PHE A 122 7.28 8.94 -20.05
C PHE A 122 6.05 8.79 -19.16
N ASN A 123 5.98 7.73 -18.35
CA ASN A 123 4.82 7.35 -17.56
C ASN A 123 5.20 6.50 -16.34
N GLU A 124 4.36 6.56 -15.31
CA GLU A 124 4.44 5.71 -14.14
C GLU A 124 4.08 4.24 -14.45
N GLY A 125 4.27 3.35 -13.47
CA GLY A 125 3.91 1.95 -13.60
C GLY A 125 2.41 1.76 -13.71
N LEU A 126 1.98 0.69 -14.40
CA LEU A 126 0.56 0.40 -14.59
C LEU A 126 -0.18 0.31 -13.26
N TYR A 127 0.41 -0.35 -12.26
CA TYR A 127 -0.21 -0.53 -10.94
C TYR A 127 -0.25 0.77 -10.14
N ASP A 128 0.82 1.56 -10.16
CA ASP A 128 0.87 2.87 -9.48
C ASP A 128 -0.22 3.80 -10.05
N MET A 129 -0.37 3.83 -11.37
CA MET A 129 -1.42 4.59 -12.04
C MET A 129 -2.84 4.13 -11.65
N HIS A 130 -3.06 2.82 -11.43
CA HIS A 130 -4.37 2.33 -10.98
C HIS A 130 -4.68 2.71 -9.54
N ILE A 131 -3.67 2.69 -8.68
CA ILE A 131 -3.79 3.14 -7.28
C ILE A 131 -4.19 4.61 -7.25
N ASP A 132 -3.55 5.44 -8.08
CA ASP A 132 -3.85 6.87 -8.18
C ASP A 132 -5.27 7.13 -8.71
N ILE A 133 -5.71 6.38 -9.73
CA ILE A 133 -7.09 6.47 -10.25
C ILE A 133 -8.12 6.04 -9.20
N GLN A 134 -7.77 5.11 -8.31
CA GLN A 134 -8.64 4.68 -7.20
C GLN A 134 -8.61 5.64 -6.00
N GLU A 135 -7.79 6.70 -6.06
CA GLU A 135 -7.62 7.69 -4.99
C GLU A 135 -7.27 7.05 -3.63
N VAL A 136 -6.56 5.91 -3.64
CA VAL A 136 -6.15 5.23 -2.42
C VAL A 136 -4.92 5.94 -1.84
N PRO A 137 -4.94 6.41 -0.58
CA PRO A 137 -3.83 7.15 0.00
C PRO A 137 -2.66 6.20 0.35
N ILE A 138 -1.78 5.95 -0.62
CA ILE A 138 -0.56 5.17 -0.44
C ILE A 138 0.65 6.10 -0.29
N LEU A 139 1.47 5.83 0.71
CA LEU A 139 2.74 6.53 0.88
C LEU A 139 3.80 5.92 -0.04
N GLY A 140 4.40 6.76 -0.88
CA GLY A 140 5.57 6.39 -1.67
C GLY A 140 6.79 6.11 -0.80
N TRP A 141 7.78 5.40 -1.36
CA TRP A 141 9.00 5.01 -0.62
C TRP A 141 9.83 6.21 -0.14
N HIS A 142 9.84 7.31 -0.91
CA HIS A 142 10.53 8.54 -0.54
C HIS A 142 9.54 9.71 -0.59
N PRO A 143 9.68 10.71 0.30
CA PRO A 143 8.90 11.92 0.20
C PRO A 143 9.24 12.69 -1.10
N PRO A 144 8.31 13.49 -1.65
CA PRO A 144 8.56 14.32 -2.82
C PRO A 144 9.81 15.19 -2.63
N LYS A 145 10.64 15.33 -3.68
CA LYS A 145 11.89 16.12 -3.58
C LYS A 145 11.64 17.58 -3.15
N VAL A 146 10.47 18.13 -3.51
CA VAL A 146 10.03 19.49 -3.18
C VAL A 146 9.62 19.66 -1.72
N SER A 147 9.36 18.56 -0.98
CA SER A 147 8.90 18.64 0.41
C SER A 147 10.03 18.76 1.44
N ARG A 148 11.30 18.77 1.00
CA ARG A 148 12.48 18.82 1.89
C ARG A 148 12.52 20.05 2.80
N ASN A 149 11.95 21.17 2.36
CA ASN A 149 11.93 22.44 3.10
C ASN A 149 10.55 22.76 3.71
N ILE A 150 9.62 21.80 3.70
CA ILE A 150 8.29 22.00 4.29
C ILE A 150 8.35 21.60 5.76
N LEU A 151 8.02 22.55 6.65
CA LEU A 151 7.91 22.30 8.08
C LEU A 151 6.65 21.46 8.38
N ALA A 152 6.74 20.58 9.37
CA ALA A 152 5.61 19.74 9.81
C ALA A 152 4.36 20.57 10.18
N GLU A 153 4.56 21.80 10.66
CA GLU A 153 3.49 22.76 10.97
C GLU A 153 2.55 23.02 9.78
N LYS A 154 3.06 23.00 8.54
CA LYS A 154 2.24 23.23 7.33
C LYS A 154 1.44 22.00 6.90
N VAL A 155 1.83 20.81 7.36
CA VAL A 155 1.23 19.53 6.95
C VAL A 155 0.28 19.02 8.03
N MET A 156 0.58 19.29 9.30
CA MET A 156 -0.22 18.85 10.43
C MET A 156 -1.58 19.57 10.49
N ARG A 157 -2.58 18.86 11.02
CA ARG A 157 -3.84 19.45 11.47
C ARG A 157 -3.63 20.06 12.86
N SER A 158 -4.01 21.34 13.04
CA SER A 158 -3.88 22.05 14.31
C SER A 158 -5.12 21.93 15.20
N ASP A 159 -6.27 21.62 14.62
CA ASP A 159 -7.56 21.34 15.27
C ASP A 159 -7.62 19.92 15.84
N VAL A 160 -6.78 19.65 16.83
CA VAL A 160 -6.64 18.31 17.41
C VAL A 160 -7.71 18.06 18.48
N VAL A 161 -8.42 16.94 18.35
CA VAL A 161 -9.36 16.45 19.38
C VAL A 161 -8.58 15.63 20.40
N ALA A 162 -8.18 16.27 21.50
CA ALA A 162 -7.44 15.64 22.60
C ALA A 162 -8.36 15.25 23.77
N MET A 163 -7.92 14.27 24.55
CA MET A 163 -8.55 13.85 25.81
C MET A 163 -7.59 14.12 26.97
N GLU A 164 -8.13 14.41 28.15
CA GLU A 164 -7.32 14.53 29.36
C GLU A 164 -7.00 13.13 29.91
N ARG A 165 -5.94 13.01 30.72
CA ARG A 165 -5.64 11.75 31.44
C ARG A 165 -6.84 11.24 32.22
N ARG A 166 -7.65 12.16 32.78
CA ARG A 166 -8.88 11.85 33.50
C ARG A 166 -10.04 12.50 32.79
N GLU A 167 -10.77 11.69 32.02
CA GLU A 167 -11.84 12.19 31.16
C GLU A 167 -13.20 11.71 31.66
N ARG A 168 -14.24 12.53 31.48
CA ARG A 168 -15.62 12.10 31.77
C ARG A 168 -16.09 11.12 30.72
N VAL A 169 -16.74 10.03 31.12
CA VAL A 169 -17.29 9.04 30.19
C VAL A 169 -18.26 9.69 29.19
N ALA A 170 -19.10 10.63 29.64
CA ALA A 170 -19.96 11.43 28.75
C ALA A 170 -19.18 12.14 27.63
N ARG A 171 -18.02 12.75 27.94
CA ARG A 171 -17.20 13.46 26.95
C ARG A 171 -16.52 12.50 26.00
N VAL A 172 -16.03 11.36 26.48
CA VAL A 172 -15.47 10.30 25.62
C VAL A 172 -16.51 9.81 24.63
N VAL A 173 -17.71 9.46 25.09
CA VAL A 173 -18.82 9.01 24.24
C VAL A 173 -19.22 10.09 23.23
N ALA A 174 -19.30 11.35 23.67
CA ALA A 174 -19.59 12.47 22.78
C ALA A 174 -18.53 12.64 21.68
N ILE A 175 -17.23 12.55 22.01
CA ILE A 175 -16.13 12.62 21.04
C ILE A 175 -16.19 11.46 20.06
N LEU A 176 -16.42 10.23 20.54
CA LEU A 176 -16.50 9.04 19.70
C LEU A 176 -17.73 9.07 18.76
N ARG A 177 -18.81 9.75 19.15
CA ARG A 177 -19.99 9.99 18.30
C ARG A 177 -19.78 11.13 17.31
N ALA A 178 -19.10 12.20 17.72
CA ALA A 178 -18.89 13.40 16.91
C ALA A 178 -17.78 13.23 15.86
N THR A 179 -16.80 12.37 16.12
CA THR A 179 -15.60 12.22 15.28
C THR A 179 -15.42 10.80 14.77
N ASN A 180 -14.88 10.69 13.54
CA ASN A 180 -14.48 9.42 12.93
C ASN A 180 -12.97 9.17 13.03
N HIS A 181 -12.32 9.77 14.04
CA HIS A 181 -10.89 9.57 14.28
C HIS A 181 -10.65 8.26 15.02
N HIS A 182 -9.59 7.55 14.63
CA HIS A 182 -9.24 6.24 15.20
C HIS A 182 -8.20 6.34 16.33
N GLY A 183 -7.65 7.53 16.59
CA GLY A 183 -6.67 7.76 17.64
C GLY A 183 -6.78 9.18 18.19
N PHE A 184 -6.61 9.29 19.50
CA PHE A 184 -6.75 10.52 20.25
C PHE A 184 -5.51 10.73 21.13
N PRO A 185 -4.85 11.90 21.07
CA PRO A 185 -3.77 12.22 21.99
C PRO A 185 -4.32 12.46 23.40
N VAL A 186 -3.61 11.93 24.39
CA VAL A 186 -3.90 12.11 25.81
C VAL A 186 -2.95 13.18 26.37
N VAL A 187 -3.52 14.22 26.96
CA VAL A 187 -2.80 15.38 27.49
C VAL A 187 -3.06 15.59 28.97
N ASP A 188 -2.21 16.39 29.62
CA ASP A 188 -2.34 16.70 31.05
C ASP A 188 -3.64 17.45 31.36
N ARG A 189 -3.88 18.54 30.64
CA ARG A 189 -5.02 19.43 30.88
C ARG A 189 -5.32 20.24 29.62
N ILE A 190 -6.60 20.47 29.37
CA ILE A 190 -7.10 21.25 28.25
C ILE A 190 -7.66 22.56 28.83
N GLU A 191 -6.96 23.66 28.58
CA GLU A 191 -7.37 24.98 29.04
C GLU A 191 -7.84 25.83 27.86
N GLU A 192 -8.89 26.61 28.05
CA GLU A 192 -9.31 27.58 27.03
C GLU A 192 -8.23 28.65 26.89
N SER A 193 -7.65 28.77 25.69
CA SER A 193 -6.62 29.77 25.49
C SER A 193 -7.24 31.16 25.33
N THR A 194 -6.66 32.15 26.00
CA THR A 194 -7.10 33.56 25.87
C THR A 194 -6.57 34.23 24.60
N HIS A 195 -5.53 33.65 23.99
CA HIS A 195 -4.78 34.26 22.89
C HIS A 195 -4.98 33.60 21.52
N SER A 196 -5.57 32.40 21.46
CA SER A 196 -5.80 31.67 20.21
C SER A 196 -7.21 31.07 20.15
N LEU A 197 -7.65 30.72 18.93
CA LEU A 197 -8.94 30.06 18.72
C LEU A 197 -8.93 28.58 19.16
N LEU A 198 -7.75 28.02 19.37
CA LEU A 198 -7.54 26.63 19.78
C LEU A 198 -7.26 26.59 21.29
N PRO A 199 -7.70 25.54 22.01
CA PRO A 199 -7.36 25.38 23.41
C PRO A 199 -5.86 25.12 23.59
N ASP A 200 -5.33 25.47 24.76
CA ASP A 200 -3.98 25.05 25.14
C ASP A 200 -4.04 23.61 25.64
N TYR A 201 -3.27 22.74 24.99
CA TYR A 201 -3.28 21.31 25.22
C TYR A 201 -2.23 20.87 26.24
N GLY A 202 -1.41 21.78 26.78
CA GLY A 202 -0.39 21.44 27.77
C GLY A 202 0.60 20.38 27.26
N HIS A 203 0.95 19.42 28.12
CA HIS A 203 1.93 18.36 27.79
C HIS A 203 1.26 17.06 27.32
N LEU A 204 1.76 16.50 26.22
CA LEU A 204 1.40 15.18 25.73
C LEU A 204 1.87 14.09 26.69
N LYS A 205 0.96 13.21 27.13
CA LYS A 205 1.28 12.01 27.91
C LYS A 205 1.31 10.74 27.09
N GLY A 206 0.48 10.67 26.05
CA GLY A 206 0.40 9.49 25.21
C GLY A 206 -0.67 9.62 24.14
N MET A 207 -1.07 8.49 23.60
CA MET A 207 -2.14 8.38 22.62
C MET A 207 -2.96 7.14 22.93
N ILE A 208 -4.27 7.22 22.72
CA ILE A 208 -5.20 6.12 22.89
C ILE A 208 -6.01 5.92 21.62
N LEU A 209 -6.21 4.67 21.23
CA LEU A 209 -6.97 4.31 20.04
C LEU A 209 -8.47 4.25 20.33
N ARG A 210 -9.29 4.49 19.31
CA ARG A 210 -10.75 4.33 19.36
C ARG A 210 -11.15 2.93 19.80
N SER A 211 -10.53 1.89 19.25
CA SER A 211 -10.79 0.50 19.61
C SER A 211 -10.51 0.23 21.10
N GLN A 212 -9.40 0.77 21.63
CA GLN A 212 -9.05 0.66 23.04
C GLN A 212 -10.10 1.35 23.94
N LEU A 213 -10.56 2.54 23.56
CA LEU A 213 -11.63 3.24 24.28
C LEU A 213 -12.93 2.43 24.29
N ILE A 214 -13.30 1.83 23.15
CA ILE A 214 -14.51 0.99 23.05
C ILE A 214 -14.40 -0.21 23.98
N THR A 215 -13.25 -0.90 24.03
CA THR A 215 -13.03 -2.02 24.96
C THR A 215 -13.12 -1.58 26.42
N LEU A 216 -12.56 -0.43 26.78
CA LEU A 216 -12.64 0.11 28.14
C LEU A 216 -14.08 0.45 28.54
N LEU A 217 -14.87 0.99 27.61
CA LEU A 217 -16.30 1.27 27.81
C LEU A 217 -17.12 -0.03 27.94
N GLU A 218 -16.84 -1.04 27.11
CA GLU A 218 -17.51 -2.35 27.16
C GLU A 218 -17.29 -3.06 28.50
N LYS A 219 -16.06 -2.98 29.03
CA LYS A 219 -15.69 -3.57 30.34
C LYS A 219 -16.08 -2.69 31.53
N ARG A 220 -16.64 -1.51 31.30
CA ARG A 220 -17.09 -0.53 32.32
C ARG A 220 -16.03 -0.19 33.37
N VAL A 221 -14.81 0.10 32.93
CA VAL A 221 -13.69 0.50 33.82
C VAL A 221 -13.85 1.95 34.23
N PHE A 222 -14.75 2.20 35.19
CA PHE A 222 -15.15 3.54 35.59
C PHE A 222 -14.81 3.82 37.06
N TYR A 223 -14.50 5.09 37.34
CA TYR A 223 -14.28 5.61 38.69
C TYR A 223 -15.36 6.65 39.02
N SER A 224 -15.96 6.54 40.20
CA SER A 224 -16.91 7.54 40.71
C SER A 224 -16.20 8.49 41.68
N GLU A 225 -16.46 9.78 41.55
CA GLU A 225 -15.84 10.85 42.36
C GLU A 225 -16.16 10.71 43.86
N MET A 226 -17.23 9.99 44.22
CA MET A 226 -17.64 9.74 45.61
C MET A 226 -16.81 8.66 46.32
N GLU A 227 -16.05 7.83 45.61
CA GLU A 227 -15.41 6.63 46.20
C GLU A 227 -13.94 6.86 46.62
N GLY A 228 -13.35 8.02 46.33
CA GLY A 228 -11.91 8.25 46.56
C GLY A 228 -11.04 7.26 45.77
N PHE A 229 -9.72 7.45 45.80
CA PHE A 229 -8.79 6.57 45.07
C PHE A 229 -8.68 5.15 45.69
N GLU A 230 -9.45 4.86 46.74
CA GLU A 230 -9.49 3.59 47.48
C GLU A 230 -10.83 2.84 47.36
N GLY A 231 -11.85 3.43 46.73
CA GLY A 231 -13.13 2.76 46.47
C GLY A 231 -13.05 1.88 45.23
N ILE A 232 -12.54 0.67 45.43
CA ILE A 232 -12.42 -0.39 44.42
C ILE A 232 -13.81 -1.06 44.24
N GLY A 233 -14.84 -0.29 43.89
CA GLY A 233 -16.22 -0.78 43.81
C GLY A 233 -16.57 -1.48 42.50
N ARG A 234 -15.97 -1.05 41.38
CA ARG A 234 -16.30 -1.54 40.03
C ARG A 234 -15.11 -1.57 39.05
N MET A 235 -13.93 -2.00 39.49
CA MET A 235 -12.83 -2.20 38.56
C MET A 235 -13.00 -3.54 37.84
N GLY A 236 -13.58 -3.51 36.64
CA GLY A 236 -13.38 -4.60 35.69
C GLY A 236 -11.87 -4.75 35.50
N THR A 237 -11.28 -5.89 35.86
CA THR A 237 -9.86 -6.13 35.60
C THR A 237 -9.69 -6.36 34.11
N VAL A 238 -9.10 -5.38 33.42
CA VAL A 238 -8.80 -5.51 31.99
C VAL A 238 -7.44 -6.15 31.85
N LYS A 239 -7.40 -7.24 31.08
CA LYS A 239 -6.14 -7.88 30.69
C LYS A 239 -5.79 -7.44 29.28
N LEU A 240 -4.50 -7.51 28.96
CA LEU A 240 -4.05 -7.17 27.61
C LEU A 240 -4.74 -8.03 26.53
N SER A 241 -5.13 -9.28 26.86
CA SER A 241 -5.87 -10.17 25.98
C SER A 241 -7.22 -9.63 25.53
N ASP A 242 -7.90 -8.83 26.36
CA ASP A 242 -9.23 -8.27 26.05
C ASP A 242 -9.19 -7.26 24.89
N PHE A 243 -8.01 -6.69 24.58
CA PHE A 243 -7.83 -5.76 23.45
C PHE A 243 -7.56 -6.46 22.12
N PHE A 244 -7.27 -7.76 22.13
CA PHE A 244 -6.95 -8.54 20.94
C PHE A 244 -8.11 -9.41 20.44
N ASP A 245 -9.26 -9.41 21.14
CA ASP A 245 -10.45 -10.14 20.68
C ASP A 245 -10.89 -9.63 19.30
N GLU A 246 -11.13 -10.56 18.37
CA GLU A 246 -11.46 -10.27 16.97
C GLU A 246 -12.74 -9.42 16.83
N ASP A 247 -13.65 -9.54 17.79
CA ASP A 247 -14.89 -8.73 17.87
C ASP A 247 -14.62 -7.23 18.10
N VAL A 248 -13.45 -6.86 18.61
CA VAL A 248 -13.02 -5.46 18.83
C VAL A 248 -12.44 -4.85 17.54
N GLN A 249 -12.01 -5.68 16.58
CA GLN A 249 -11.46 -5.21 15.30
C GLN A 249 -12.54 -4.79 14.31
N GLN A 250 -13.76 -5.29 14.47
CA GLN A 250 -14.93 -4.66 13.85
C GLN A 250 -15.27 -3.42 14.68
N ASP A 251 -15.26 -2.23 14.08
CA ASP A 251 -15.66 -0.96 14.71
C ASP A 251 -17.09 -1.07 15.28
N LYS A 252 -17.23 -1.62 16.49
CA LYS A 252 -18.51 -1.66 17.20
C LYS A 252 -18.97 -0.22 17.36
N SER A 253 -20.16 0.09 16.87
CA SER A 253 -20.76 1.41 17.05
C SER A 253 -20.90 1.70 18.54
N VAL A 254 -20.53 2.89 19.00
CA VAL A 254 -20.65 3.31 20.42
C VAL A 254 -22.08 3.08 20.96
N ASP A 255 -23.08 3.16 20.09
CA ASP A 255 -24.49 2.98 20.45
C ASP A 255 -24.86 1.53 20.80
N SER A 256 -24.07 0.53 20.41
CA SER A 256 -24.30 -0.87 20.78
C SER A 256 -23.86 -1.20 22.21
N LEU A 257 -23.16 -0.29 22.89
CA LEU A 257 -22.59 -0.53 24.23
C LEU A 257 -23.63 -0.40 25.37
N GLY A 258 -24.82 0.15 25.10
CA GLY A 258 -25.92 0.20 26.09
C GLY A 258 -25.56 0.92 27.39
N LEU A 259 -24.83 2.04 27.28
CA LEU A 259 -24.37 2.83 28.43
C LEU A 259 -25.55 3.49 29.16
N THR A 260 -25.51 3.48 30.49
CA THR A 260 -26.55 4.13 31.31
C THR A 260 -26.20 5.59 31.62
N VAL A 261 -27.19 6.41 31.93
CA VAL A 261 -26.98 7.82 32.34
C VAL A 261 -26.08 7.93 33.58
N SER A 262 -26.11 6.93 34.46
CA SER A 262 -25.20 6.84 35.61
C SER A 262 -23.76 6.58 35.19
N ASP A 263 -23.53 5.78 34.15
CA ASP A 263 -22.18 5.47 33.65
C ASP A 263 -21.54 6.70 32.98
N GLU A 264 -22.35 7.53 32.30
CA GLU A 264 -21.89 8.76 31.64
C GLU A 264 -21.35 9.81 32.63
N GLN A 265 -21.83 9.79 33.89
CA GLN A 265 -21.38 10.69 34.95
C GLN A 265 -20.06 10.26 35.61
N CYS A 266 -19.58 9.05 35.34
CA CYS A 266 -18.32 8.55 35.87
C CYS A 266 -17.11 9.09 35.13
N TRP A 267 -15.94 8.89 35.73
CA TRP A 267 -14.64 9.24 35.17
C TRP A 267 -13.90 7.99 34.68
N MET A 268 -13.06 8.16 33.67
CA MET A 268 -12.16 7.14 33.16
C MET A 268 -10.72 7.66 33.22
N ASP A 269 -9.81 6.85 33.79
CA ASP A 269 -8.37 7.15 33.83
C ASP A 269 -7.72 6.47 32.62
N LEU A 270 -7.19 7.28 31.70
CA LEU A 270 -6.61 6.90 30.42
C LEU A 270 -5.09 6.72 30.51
#